data_AF-A0A4R8LQU6-F1
#
_entry.id   AF-A0A4R8LQU6-F1
#
_cell.length_a   1.000
_cell.length_b   1.000
_cell.length_c   1.000
_cell.angle_alpha   90.00
_cell.angle_beta   90.00
_cell.angle_gamma   90.00
#
_symmetry.space_group_name_H-M   'P 1'
#
loop_
_entity.id
_entity.type
_entity.pdbx_description
1 polymer ?
#
loop_
_entity_poly.entity_id
_entity_poly.type
_entity_poly.pdbx_seq_one_letter_code
_entity_poly.pdbx_strand_id
1 'polypeptide(L)'
;MTDHTVDLAAGTTSHFPFVGHNEPALLKILRAAVIANPAVLDRPFFCSADHSDFLDFLASASSTGYRDVPVHAVMGTQHKNGFDDARNWRDALAALKGENTAGEKWDDRALAYIESELVHQPFPCDALPGTTLQLVSWGGAVFSDNGAHRLIAAVCWLSAKHGADAMLRQAHVTYRPLHSAPVMLMASAARGQQDIAYGRHGFGWLIRVGAAPAARYVFLAKEGGAPQPVKRRDLWSVLRGDSNGDAFDSPTDDPLNLKRLPPELALALADETWLEQ
;
A
#
# COMPACT_ATOMS: atom_id res chain seq x y z
N MET A 1 10.47 -12.14 -47.46
CA MET A 1 9.92 -12.38 -46.11
C MET A 1 11.10 -12.60 -45.20
N THR A 2 11.61 -11.52 -44.63
CA THR A 2 12.67 -11.56 -43.61
C THR A 2 12.01 -11.11 -42.31
N ASP A 3 11.97 -12.05 -41.39
CA ASP A 3 11.40 -11.92 -40.05
C ASP A 3 12.35 -11.05 -39.21
N HIS A 4 11.87 -9.91 -38.72
CA HIS A 4 12.62 -9.06 -37.80
C HIS A 4 12.07 -9.28 -36.39
N THR A 5 12.69 -10.20 -35.66
CA THR A 5 12.60 -10.31 -34.21
C THR A 5 13.20 -9.07 -33.57
N VAL A 6 12.37 -8.28 -32.88
CA VAL A 6 12.81 -7.13 -32.07
C VAL A 6 13.27 -7.65 -30.72
N ASP A 7 14.57 -7.50 -30.46
CA ASP A 7 15.20 -7.77 -29.17
C ASP A 7 14.92 -6.60 -28.21
N LEU A 8 14.19 -6.86 -27.13
CA LEU A 8 13.70 -5.84 -26.18
C LEU A 8 14.68 -5.52 -25.04
N ALA A 9 15.93 -5.95 -25.14
CA ALA A 9 16.93 -5.76 -24.08
C ALA A 9 17.90 -4.60 -24.37
N ALA A 10 17.42 -3.36 -24.22
CA ALA A 10 18.18 -2.14 -23.88
C ALA A 10 17.35 -0.88 -24.22
N GLY A 11 16.27 -0.64 -23.48
CA GLY A 11 15.39 0.50 -23.70
C GLY A 11 15.88 1.78 -23.03
N THR A 12 16.83 2.49 -23.63
CA THR A 12 16.83 3.96 -23.54
C THR A 12 15.50 4.46 -24.12
N THR A 13 15.02 5.61 -23.65
CA THR A 13 13.69 6.23 -23.91
C THR A 13 13.27 6.45 -25.37
N SER A 14 13.97 5.89 -26.35
CA SER A 14 13.81 6.09 -27.79
C SER A 14 12.99 5.03 -28.54
N HIS A 15 12.53 3.94 -27.89
CA HIS A 15 11.85 2.83 -28.58
C HIS A 15 10.44 2.47 -28.06
N PHE A 16 9.69 3.43 -27.51
CA PHE A 16 8.23 3.29 -27.51
C PHE A 16 7.70 3.73 -28.89
N PRO A 17 6.89 2.92 -29.59
CA PRO A 17 6.39 3.29 -30.91
C PRO A 17 5.52 4.56 -30.81
N PHE A 18 6.10 5.66 -31.28
CA PHE A 18 5.50 6.98 -31.55
C PHE A 18 4.64 7.58 -30.44
N VAL A 19 5.30 8.39 -29.60
CA VAL A 19 4.70 9.40 -28.73
C VAL A 19 4.29 10.59 -29.60
N GLY A 20 3.00 10.80 -29.83
CA GLY A 20 2.54 12.09 -30.34
C GLY A 20 2.75 13.16 -29.26
N HIS A 21 3.39 14.29 -29.60
CA HIS A 21 3.56 15.43 -28.68
C HIS A 21 2.23 16.00 -28.14
N ASN A 22 1.10 15.68 -28.78
CA ASN A 22 -0.23 16.16 -28.43
C ASN A 22 -1.13 15.09 -27.77
N GLU A 23 -0.61 13.91 -27.48
CA GLU A 23 -1.39 12.85 -26.84
C GLU A 23 -1.45 13.04 -25.31
N PRO A 24 -2.63 12.89 -24.67
CA PRO A 24 -2.76 12.95 -23.21
C PRO A 24 -1.80 12.00 -22.50
N ALA A 25 -1.19 12.47 -21.41
CA ALA A 25 -0.24 11.70 -20.62
C ALA A 25 -0.83 10.37 -20.13
N LEU A 26 -2.10 10.37 -19.69
CA LEU A 26 -2.76 9.14 -19.25
C LEU A 26 -2.78 8.06 -20.34
N LEU A 27 -2.98 8.43 -21.61
CA LEU A 27 -3.01 7.46 -22.71
C LEU A 27 -1.61 6.87 -22.96
N LYS A 28 -0.56 7.68 -22.80
CA LYS A 28 0.84 7.21 -22.83
C LYS A 28 1.11 6.22 -21.69
N ILE A 29 0.63 6.50 -20.48
CA ILE A 29 0.76 5.62 -19.31
C ILE A 29 0.03 4.30 -19.55
N LEU A 30 -1.23 4.35 -20.01
CA LEU A 30 -2.04 3.17 -20.31
C LEU A 30 -1.34 2.26 -21.35
N ARG A 31 -0.82 2.85 -22.43
CA ARG A 31 -0.09 2.06 -23.45
C ARG A 31 1.19 1.45 -22.90
N ALA A 32 1.99 2.21 -22.15
CA ALA A 32 3.21 1.68 -21.54
C ALA A 32 2.89 0.52 -20.59
N ALA A 33 1.86 0.67 -19.75
CA ALA A 33 1.38 -0.35 -18.85
C ALA A 33 0.91 -1.63 -19.57
N VAL A 34 0.23 -1.49 -20.71
CA VAL A 34 -0.21 -2.63 -21.53
C VAL A 34 0.97 -3.32 -22.20
N ILE A 35 1.89 -2.57 -22.80
CA ILE A 35 3.03 -3.11 -23.55
C ILE A 35 4.03 -3.79 -22.62
N ALA A 36 4.43 -3.10 -21.55
CA ALA A 36 5.42 -3.63 -20.61
C ALA A 36 4.82 -4.68 -19.67
N ASN A 37 3.51 -4.61 -19.43
CA ASN A 37 2.75 -5.51 -18.55
C ASN A 37 3.46 -5.83 -17.21
N PRO A 38 3.90 -4.82 -16.43
CA PRO A 38 4.68 -5.07 -15.23
C PRO A 38 3.83 -5.77 -14.16
N ALA A 39 4.44 -6.74 -13.46
CA ALA A 39 3.76 -7.55 -12.44
C ALA A 39 3.13 -6.72 -11.30
N VAL A 40 3.62 -5.50 -11.05
CA VAL A 40 3.02 -4.59 -10.07
C VAL A 40 1.54 -4.32 -10.35
N LEU A 41 1.13 -4.32 -11.63
CA LEU A 41 -0.22 -3.94 -12.03
C LEU A 41 -1.27 -4.92 -11.52
N ASP A 42 -0.87 -6.17 -11.33
CA ASP A 42 -1.75 -7.25 -10.88
C ASP A 42 -1.66 -7.47 -9.36
N ARG A 43 -0.79 -6.72 -8.67
CA ARG A 43 -0.74 -6.72 -7.20
C ARG A 43 -2.00 -6.08 -6.62
N PRO A 44 -2.44 -6.52 -5.43
CA PRO A 44 -3.55 -5.90 -4.73
C PRO A 44 -3.37 -4.39 -4.55
N PHE A 45 -4.44 -3.63 -4.72
CA PHE A 45 -4.51 -2.20 -4.48
C PHE A 45 -5.27 -1.94 -3.18
N PHE A 46 -4.55 -1.54 -2.14
CA PHE A 46 -5.11 -1.40 -0.79
C PHE A 46 -5.59 0.02 -0.49
N CYS A 47 -6.59 0.11 0.39
CA CYS A 47 -7.04 1.36 0.99
C CYS A 47 -6.54 1.38 2.45
N SER A 48 -5.62 2.27 2.83
CA SER A 48 -5.10 2.23 4.21
C SER A 48 -6.14 2.65 5.25
N ALA A 49 -7.18 3.42 4.89
CA ALA A 49 -8.30 3.71 5.80
C ALA A 49 -9.02 2.44 6.30
N ASP A 50 -8.88 1.30 5.61
CA ASP A 50 -9.38 0.02 6.09
C ASP A 50 -8.62 -0.50 7.32
N HIS A 51 -7.38 -0.06 7.51
CA HIS A 51 -6.45 -0.59 8.49
C HIS A 51 -5.84 0.49 9.40
N SER A 52 -6.10 1.78 9.14
CA SER A 52 -5.40 2.91 9.75
C SER A 52 -5.41 2.89 11.27
N ASP A 53 -6.56 2.64 11.90
CA ASP A 53 -6.66 2.60 13.36
C ASP A 53 -5.77 1.51 13.99
N PHE A 54 -5.64 0.37 13.31
CA PHE A 54 -4.79 -0.72 13.76
C PHE A 54 -3.32 -0.39 13.50
N LEU A 55 -2.99 0.13 12.31
CA LEU A 55 -1.63 0.50 11.96
C LEU A 55 -1.10 1.64 12.84
N ASP A 56 -1.95 2.60 13.20
CA ASP A 56 -1.62 3.70 14.11
C ASP A 56 -1.43 3.21 15.54
N PHE A 57 -2.20 2.22 15.98
CA PHE A 57 -1.95 1.58 17.27
C PHE A 57 -0.63 0.81 17.32
N LEU A 58 -0.16 0.28 16.18
CA LEU A 58 1.14 -0.39 16.06
C LEU A 58 2.30 0.59 15.89
N ALA A 59 2.02 1.82 15.48
CA ALA A 59 3.02 2.85 15.26
C ALA A 59 3.56 3.38 16.58
N SER A 60 4.76 3.96 16.50
CA SER A 60 5.37 4.73 17.58
C SER A 60 5.54 6.19 17.15
N ALA A 61 6.72 6.79 17.35
CA ALA A 61 6.95 8.19 16.98
C ALA A 61 7.05 8.38 15.46
N SER A 62 6.35 9.36 14.89
CA SER A 62 6.46 9.68 13.46
C SER A 62 7.61 10.64 13.14
N SER A 63 8.17 10.51 11.94
CA SER A 63 9.09 11.50 11.36
C SER A 63 8.69 11.80 9.91
N THR A 64 9.01 13.00 9.44
CA THR A 64 8.68 13.42 8.07
C THR A 64 9.94 13.87 7.35
N GLY A 65 10.09 13.48 6.10
CA GLY A 65 11.23 13.85 5.27
C GLY A 65 11.06 13.43 3.82
N TYR A 66 12.07 13.70 3.01
CA TYR A 66 12.12 13.27 1.62
C TYR A 66 12.93 11.98 1.50
N ARG A 67 12.39 11.00 0.79
CA ARG A 67 13.00 9.67 0.61
C ARG A 67 12.76 9.16 -0.80
N ASP A 68 13.69 8.35 -1.29
CA ASP A 68 13.41 7.55 -2.46
C ASP A 68 12.56 6.36 -2.03
N VAL A 69 11.44 6.13 -2.73
CA VAL A 69 10.48 5.08 -2.40
C VAL A 69 10.42 4.12 -3.56
N PRO A 70 10.84 2.86 -3.38
CA PRO A 70 10.69 1.88 -4.44
C PRO A 70 9.21 1.61 -4.66
N VAL A 71 8.82 1.53 -5.94
CA VAL A 71 7.41 1.37 -6.31
C VAL A 71 6.83 0.07 -5.75
N HIS A 72 7.66 -0.95 -5.51
CA HIS A 72 7.19 -2.18 -4.91
C HIS A 72 6.77 -2.04 -3.43
N ALA A 73 7.27 -1.03 -2.70
CA ALA A 73 6.84 -0.73 -1.33
C ALA A 73 5.49 0.01 -1.27
N VAL A 74 5.03 0.57 -2.41
CA VAL A 74 3.74 1.25 -2.49
C VAL A 74 2.61 0.23 -2.57
N MET A 75 1.74 0.26 -1.57
CA MET A 75 0.66 -0.71 -1.37
C MET A 75 -0.72 -0.19 -1.81
N GLY A 76 -0.88 1.13 -1.88
CA GLY A 76 -2.11 1.75 -2.38
C GLY A 76 -2.28 3.18 -1.91
N THR A 77 -3.52 3.57 -1.59
CA THR A 77 -3.87 4.94 -1.20
C THR A 77 -4.59 4.94 0.15
N GLN A 78 -4.62 6.08 0.84
CA GLN A 78 -5.37 6.20 2.08
C GLN A 78 -6.88 6.15 1.86
N HIS A 79 -7.34 6.75 0.76
CA HIS A 79 -8.73 6.74 0.34
C HIS A 79 -8.83 6.28 -1.10
N LYS A 80 -9.90 5.55 -1.42
CA LYS A 80 -10.18 5.11 -2.79
C LYS A 80 -10.71 6.23 -3.68
N ASN A 81 -11.30 7.32 -3.17
CA ASN A 81 -11.60 8.56 -3.92
C ASN A 81 -12.01 8.36 -5.40
N GLY A 82 -13.01 7.52 -5.67
CA GLY A 82 -13.46 7.21 -7.05
C GLY A 82 -12.86 5.94 -7.67
N PHE A 83 -12.13 5.13 -6.89
CA PHE A 83 -11.58 3.82 -7.24
C PHE A 83 -12.16 2.71 -6.36
N ASP A 84 -13.42 2.84 -5.92
CA ASP A 84 -14.02 1.97 -4.89
C ASP A 84 -13.96 0.49 -5.28
N ASP A 85 -14.18 0.20 -6.57
CA ASP A 85 -14.15 -1.15 -7.15
C ASP A 85 -12.75 -1.64 -7.57
N ALA A 86 -11.71 -0.80 -7.46
CA ALA A 86 -10.36 -1.20 -7.85
C ALA A 86 -9.82 -2.27 -6.88
N ARG A 87 -9.43 -3.42 -7.45
CA ARG A 87 -8.85 -4.56 -6.70
C ARG A 87 -7.34 -4.64 -6.85
N ASN A 88 -6.81 -4.13 -7.95
CA ASN A 88 -5.39 -4.09 -8.27
C ASN A 88 -5.04 -2.74 -8.93
N TRP A 89 -3.75 -2.51 -9.15
CA TRP A 89 -3.25 -1.27 -9.74
C TRP A 89 -3.72 -1.07 -11.18
N ARG A 90 -3.97 -2.15 -11.93
CA ARG A 90 -4.54 -2.11 -13.29
C ARG A 90 -5.96 -1.55 -13.29
N ASP A 91 -6.81 -2.04 -12.39
CA ASP A 91 -8.18 -1.55 -12.20
C ASP A 91 -8.16 -0.06 -11.81
N ALA A 92 -7.26 0.33 -10.90
CA ALA A 92 -7.09 1.71 -10.48
C ALA A 92 -6.63 2.62 -11.63
N LEU A 93 -5.66 2.18 -12.44
CA LEU A 93 -5.20 2.90 -13.62
C LEU A 93 -6.32 3.06 -14.67
N ALA A 94 -7.10 2.01 -14.92
CA ALA A 94 -8.20 2.04 -15.88
C ALA A 94 -9.32 3.03 -15.46
N ALA A 95 -9.48 3.26 -14.17
CA ALA A 95 -10.43 4.21 -13.62
C ALA A 95 -9.91 5.66 -13.54
N LEU A 96 -8.60 5.91 -13.79
CA LEU A 96 -8.06 7.27 -13.82
C LEU A 96 -8.67 8.07 -14.98
N LYS A 97 -9.03 9.33 -14.71
CA LYS A 97 -9.53 10.25 -15.74
C LYS A 97 -8.42 11.02 -16.45
N GLY A 98 -7.30 11.25 -15.76
CA GLY A 98 -6.14 11.96 -16.29
C GLY A 98 -6.47 13.39 -16.70
N GLU A 99 -7.28 14.09 -15.89
CA GLU A 99 -7.75 15.45 -16.15
C GLU A 99 -7.77 16.27 -14.85
N ASN A 100 -7.70 17.60 -14.99
CA ASN A 100 -7.92 18.52 -13.87
C ASN A 100 -9.41 18.82 -13.65
N THR A 101 -9.76 19.68 -12.70
CA THR A 101 -11.16 20.03 -12.39
C THR A 101 -11.85 20.82 -13.49
N ALA A 102 -11.10 21.44 -14.40
CA ALA A 102 -11.61 22.08 -15.60
C ALA A 102 -11.82 21.09 -16.76
N GLY A 103 -11.50 19.81 -16.58
CA GLY A 103 -11.59 18.77 -17.61
C GLY A 103 -10.41 18.77 -18.60
N GLU A 104 -9.38 19.58 -18.34
CA GLU A 104 -8.19 19.62 -19.19
C GLU A 104 -7.34 18.38 -18.94
N LYS A 105 -6.98 17.69 -20.02
CA LYS A 105 -6.21 16.46 -19.95
C LYS A 105 -4.77 16.73 -19.50
N TRP A 106 -4.22 15.81 -18.72
CA TRP A 106 -2.81 15.83 -18.36
C TRP A 106 -1.95 15.71 -19.62
N ASP A 107 -0.86 16.47 -19.65
CA ASP A 107 0.09 16.53 -20.75
C ASP A 107 1.48 16.04 -20.29
N ASP A 108 2.49 16.18 -21.15
CA ASP A 108 3.85 15.68 -20.90
C ASP A 108 4.50 16.26 -19.63
N ARG A 109 4.00 17.37 -19.08
CA ARG A 109 4.46 17.88 -17.78
C ARG A 109 4.15 16.90 -16.65
N ALA A 110 3.04 16.15 -16.73
CA ALA A 110 2.72 15.12 -15.74
C ALA A 110 3.74 13.97 -15.78
N LEU A 111 4.18 13.55 -16.97
CA LEU A 111 5.21 12.51 -17.11
C LEU A 111 6.56 13.00 -16.60
N ALA A 112 6.94 14.23 -16.99
CA ALA A 112 8.16 14.87 -16.51
C ALA A 112 8.18 15.00 -14.97
N TYR A 113 7.03 15.32 -14.36
CA TYR A 113 6.87 15.33 -12.90
C TYR A 113 7.05 13.95 -12.28
N ILE A 114 6.40 12.91 -12.84
CA ILE A 114 6.51 11.54 -12.32
C ILE A 114 7.97 11.06 -12.33
N GLU A 115 8.73 11.46 -13.35
CA GLU A 115 10.13 11.07 -13.52
C GLU A 115 11.11 11.96 -12.74
N SER A 116 10.69 13.09 -12.18
CA SER A 116 11.59 14.03 -11.49
C SER A 116 11.85 13.63 -10.03
N GLU A 117 12.72 14.39 -9.36
CA GLU A 117 12.80 14.39 -7.90
C GLU A 117 11.64 15.22 -7.34
N LEU A 118 10.77 14.63 -6.52
CA LEU A 118 9.51 15.25 -6.11
C LEU A 118 9.64 16.33 -5.03
N VAL A 119 10.87 16.63 -4.59
CA VAL A 119 11.16 17.55 -3.48
C VAL A 119 10.50 18.91 -3.71
N HIS A 120 9.55 19.28 -2.86
CA HIS A 120 8.77 20.53 -2.97
C HIS A 120 8.07 20.77 -4.32
N GLN A 121 7.94 19.75 -5.20
CA GLN A 121 7.37 19.95 -6.52
C GLN A 121 5.84 19.80 -6.49
N PRO A 122 5.09 20.86 -6.85
CA PRO A 122 3.65 20.73 -7.05
C PRO A 122 3.36 19.95 -8.33
N PHE A 123 2.23 19.26 -8.38
CA PHE A 123 1.83 18.58 -9.61
C PHE A 123 1.43 19.61 -10.68
N PRO A 124 2.03 19.58 -11.89
CA PRO A 124 1.87 20.63 -12.89
C PRO A 124 0.51 20.63 -13.60
N CYS A 125 -0.26 19.55 -13.44
CA CYS A 125 -1.57 19.36 -14.07
C CYS A 125 -2.71 19.29 -13.04
N ASP A 126 -2.47 19.70 -11.79
CA ASP A 126 -3.51 19.71 -10.76
C ASP A 126 -4.41 20.94 -10.86
N ALA A 127 -5.65 20.76 -10.42
CA ALA A 127 -6.65 21.82 -10.28
C ALA A 127 -6.35 22.82 -9.16
N LEU A 128 -5.75 22.32 -8.07
CA LEU A 128 -5.42 23.11 -6.89
C LEU A 128 -3.93 23.46 -6.95
N PRO A 129 -3.59 24.75 -7.13
CA PRO A 129 -2.20 25.19 -7.16
C PRO A 129 -1.46 24.79 -5.87
N GLY A 130 -0.19 24.39 -6.01
CA GLY A 130 0.70 24.16 -4.87
C GLY A 130 0.53 22.83 -4.14
N THR A 131 -0.32 21.92 -4.60
CA THR A 131 -0.46 20.60 -3.96
C THR A 131 0.68 19.66 -4.37
N THR A 132 1.29 18.99 -3.40
CA THR A 132 2.39 18.02 -3.59
C THR A 132 1.93 16.58 -3.34
N LEU A 133 2.61 15.60 -3.93
CA LEU A 133 2.43 14.20 -3.54
C LEU A 133 2.93 14.04 -2.09
N GLN A 134 2.09 13.46 -1.23
CA GLN A 134 2.46 13.15 0.15
C GLN A 134 2.16 11.68 0.42
N LEU A 135 3.14 11.00 0.99
CA LEU A 135 3.07 9.58 1.31
C LEU A 135 3.11 9.40 2.83
N VAL A 136 2.48 8.34 3.29
CA VAL A 136 2.61 7.83 4.66
C VAL A 136 3.15 6.40 4.59
N SER A 137 4.10 6.08 5.47
CA SER A 137 4.63 4.73 5.59
C SER A 137 4.39 4.20 7.00
N TRP A 138 3.83 2.99 7.10
CA TRP A 138 3.80 2.22 8.34
C TRP A 138 4.81 1.09 8.21
N GLY A 139 5.92 1.19 8.94
CA GLY A 139 7.08 0.33 8.71
C GLY A 139 7.51 0.44 7.24
N GLY A 140 7.61 -0.70 6.56
CA GLY A 140 7.95 -0.77 5.14
C GLY A 140 6.81 -0.47 4.15
N ALA A 141 5.56 -0.44 4.58
CA ALA A 141 4.40 -0.32 3.68
C ALA A 141 4.01 1.13 3.42
N VAL A 142 4.00 1.54 2.15
CA VAL A 142 3.75 2.94 1.74
C VAL A 142 2.37 3.14 1.11
N PHE A 143 1.71 4.24 1.47
CA PHE A 143 0.42 4.65 0.92
C PHE A 143 0.44 6.14 0.56
N SER A 144 -0.42 6.55 -0.39
CA SER A 144 -0.72 7.97 -0.59
C SER A 144 -1.49 8.52 0.61
N ASP A 145 -1.00 9.62 1.20
CA ASP A 145 -1.74 10.49 2.13
C ASP A 145 -2.44 11.61 1.34
N ASN A 146 -1.71 12.22 0.40
CA ASN A 146 -2.26 13.16 -0.58
C ASN A 146 -1.75 12.84 -2.00
N GLY A 147 -2.65 12.92 -2.99
CA GLY A 147 -2.28 12.69 -4.39
C GLY A 147 -2.50 11.28 -4.93
N ALA A 148 -3.57 10.60 -4.53
CA ALA A 148 -3.91 9.26 -5.01
C ALA A 148 -3.81 9.11 -6.55
N HIS A 149 -4.36 10.05 -7.32
CA HIS A 149 -4.38 9.98 -8.79
C HIS A 149 -2.98 9.99 -9.40
N ARG A 150 -2.13 10.93 -8.96
CA ARG A 150 -0.74 11.05 -9.41
C ARG A 150 0.12 9.88 -8.92
N LEU A 151 -0.16 9.32 -7.75
CA LEU A 151 0.53 8.11 -7.29
C LEU A 151 0.21 6.90 -8.16
N ILE A 152 -1.07 6.66 -8.48
CA ILE A 152 -1.48 5.56 -9.38
C ILE A 152 -0.79 5.69 -10.73
N ALA A 153 -0.82 6.90 -11.32
CA ALA A 153 -0.13 7.19 -12.56
C ALA A 153 1.38 6.95 -12.47
N ALA A 154 2.02 7.40 -11.39
CA ALA A 154 3.45 7.25 -11.16
C ALA A 154 3.87 5.79 -11.01
N VAL A 155 3.18 5.01 -10.17
CA VAL A 155 3.43 3.58 -9.96
C VAL A 155 3.35 2.83 -11.29
N CYS A 156 2.31 3.07 -12.08
CA CYS A 156 2.12 2.37 -13.35
C CYS A 156 3.15 2.77 -14.40
N TRP A 157 3.42 4.07 -14.55
CA TRP A 157 4.39 4.59 -15.51
C TRP A 157 5.81 4.14 -15.20
N LEU A 158 6.26 4.36 -13.96
CA LEU A 158 7.63 4.04 -13.54
C LEU A 158 7.87 2.54 -13.62
N SER A 159 6.90 1.71 -13.23
CA SER A 159 7.04 0.25 -13.34
C SER A 159 7.07 -0.24 -14.78
N ALA A 160 6.31 0.40 -15.68
CA ALA A 160 6.37 0.06 -17.10
C ALA A 160 7.73 0.42 -17.73
N LYS A 161 8.36 1.49 -17.25
CA LYS A 161 9.63 2.00 -17.77
C LYS A 161 10.87 1.33 -17.15
N HIS A 162 10.81 1.03 -15.86
CA HIS A 162 11.96 0.63 -15.05
C HIS A 162 11.80 -0.76 -14.40
N GLY A 163 10.65 -1.40 -14.54
CA GLY A 163 10.42 -2.74 -13.99
C GLY A 163 10.57 -2.78 -12.46
N ALA A 164 11.38 -3.72 -11.97
CA ALA A 164 11.60 -3.93 -10.53
C ALA A 164 12.38 -2.78 -9.85
N ASP A 165 13.18 -2.04 -10.62
CA ASP A 165 14.03 -0.95 -10.12
C ASP A 165 13.30 0.41 -10.11
N ALA A 166 11.98 0.40 -10.36
CA ALA A 166 11.17 1.61 -10.39
C ALA A 166 11.12 2.28 -9.00
N MET A 167 11.43 3.58 -8.94
CA MET A 167 11.45 4.36 -7.70
C MET A 167 10.81 5.73 -7.90
N LEU A 168 10.05 6.18 -6.90
CA LEU A 168 9.69 7.59 -6.72
C LEU A 168 10.87 8.28 -6.03
N ARG A 169 11.45 9.28 -6.67
CA ARG A 169 12.65 9.96 -6.16
C ARG A 169 12.27 11.14 -5.28
N GLN A 170 12.89 11.26 -4.11
CA GLN A 170 12.71 12.36 -3.16
C GLN A 170 11.22 12.66 -2.89
N ALA A 171 10.42 11.62 -2.64
CA ALA A 171 9.01 11.77 -2.28
C ALA A 171 8.87 12.23 -0.83
N HIS A 172 7.88 13.08 -0.54
CA HIS A 172 7.58 13.51 0.82
C HIS A 172 6.89 12.37 1.58
N VAL A 173 7.56 11.80 2.58
CA VAL A 173 7.10 10.64 3.36
C VAL A 173 6.98 10.99 4.83
N THR A 174 5.81 10.75 5.42
CA THR A 174 5.64 10.63 6.86
C THR A 174 5.85 9.17 7.27
N TYR A 175 7.01 8.88 7.84
CA TYR A 175 7.39 7.55 8.31
C TYR A 175 6.88 7.31 9.74
N ARG A 176 6.16 6.20 9.92
CA ARG A 176 5.63 5.68 11.18
C ARG A 176 6.29 4.32 11.48
N PRO A 177 7.40 4.26 12.23
CA PRO A 177 8.01 3.02 12.67
C PRO A 177 7.03 2.21 13.52
N LEU A 178 7.00 0.91 13.28
CA LEU A 178 6.09 -0.01 13.96
C LEU A 178 6.81 -0.80 15.05
N HIS A 179 6.06 -1.21 16.07
CA HIS A 179 6.57 -2.15 17.06
C HIS A 179 6.89 -3.51 16.42
N SER A 180 8.14 -3.92 16.50
CA SER A 180 8.65 -5.08 15.76
C SER A 180 7.98 -6.41 16.12
N ALA A 181 7.67 -6.63 17.40
CA ALA A 181 7.12 -7.91 17.87
C ALA A 181 5.77 -8.28 17.20
N PRO A 182 4.72 -7.43 17.20
CA PRO A 182 3.48 -7.73 16.49
C PRO A 182 3.66 -7.79 14.96
N VAL A 183 4.49 -6.94 14.38
CA VAL A 183 4.74 -6.95 12.93
C VAL A 183 5.42 -8.25 12.50
N MET A 184 6.45 -8.70 13.22
CA MET A 184 7.15 -9.95 12.93
C MET A 184 6.27 -11.18 13.13
N LEU A 185 5.35 -11.16 14.10
CA LEU A 185 4.33 -12.20 14.25
C LEU A 185 3.47 -12.31 12.98
N MET A 186 2.95 -11.19 12.48
CA MET A 186 2.11 -11.15 11.29
C MET A 186 2.90 -11.54 10.02
N ALA A 187 4.11 -11.02 9.85
CA ALA A 187 4.96 -11.36 8.72
C ALA A 187 5.33 -12.86 8.71
N SER A 188 5.63 -13.43 9.88
CA SER A 188 5.93 -14.87 9.99
C SER A 188 4.70 -15.72 9.66
N ALA A 189 3.51 -15.32 10.12
CA ALA A 189 2.25 -15.96 9.77
C ALA A 189 1.99 -15.91 8.25
N ALA A 190 2.19 -14.76 7.62
CA ALA A 190 2.02 -14.58 6.19
C ALA A 190 2.98 -15.46 5.37
N ARG A 191 4.27 -15.52 5.76
CA ARG A 191 5.25 -16.43 5.14
C ARG A 191 4.85 -17.90 5.29
N GLY A 192 4.26 -18.26 6.43
CA GLY A 192 3.69 -19.58 6.68
C GLY A 192 2.33 -19.84 6.04
N GLN A 193 1.83 -18.93 5.19
CA GLN A 193 0.52 -19.01 4.53
C GLN A 193 -0.65 -19.17 5.52
N GLN A 194 -0.51 -18.60 6.71
CA GLN A 194 -1.53 -18.62 7.74
C GLN A 194 -2.44 -17.40 7.59
N ASP A 195 -3.74 -17.58 7.84
CA ASP A 195 -4.68 -16.45 7.88
C ASP A 195 -4.37 -15.52 9.05
N ILE A 196 -4.41 -14.22 8.79
CA ILE A 196 -4.22 -13.18 9.80
C ILE A 196 -5.50 -12.37 9.89
N ALA A 197 -5.99 -12.16 11.11
CA ALA A 197 -7.11 -11.27 11.35
C ALA A 197 -6.89 -10.49 12.64
N TYR A 198 -7.53 -9.34 12.78
CA TYR A 198 -7.38 -8.48 13.94
C TYR A 198 -8.68 -7.76 14.27
N GLY A 199 -8.86 -7.38 15.53
CA GLY A 199 -10.06 -6.70 16.01
C GLY A 199 -9.77 -5.87 17.26
N ARG A 200 -10.48 -4.73 17.38
CA ARG A 200 -10.35 -3.84 18.53
C ARG A 200 -11.23 -4.33 19.67
N HIS A 201 -10.66 -4.45 20.87
CA HIS A 201 -11.38 -4.89 22.06
C HIS A 201 -10.89 -4.15 23.30
N GLY A 202 -11.81 -3.40 23.93
CA GLY A 202 -11.45 -2.48 25.02
C GLY A 202 -10.40 -1.46 24.57
N PHE A 203 -9.29 -1.40 25.31
CA PHE A 203 -8.16 -0.50 25.02
C PHE A 203 -7.07 -1.13 24.14
N GLY A 204 -7.26 -2.36 23.69
CA GLY A 204 -6.25 -3.11 22.95
C GLY A 204 -6.74 -3.71 21.65
N TRP A 205 -5.84 -4.46 21.02
CA TRP A 205 -6.10 -5.17 19.78
C TRP A 205 -5.83 -6.66 19.95
N LEU A 206 -6.77 -7.48 19.47
CA LEU A 206 -6.61 -8.91 19.34
C LEU A 206 -6.09 -9.20 17.93
N ILE A 207 -5.04 -10.01 17.83
CA ILE A 207 -4.52 -10.57 16.58
C ILE A 207 -4.77 -12.08 16.63
N ARG A 208 -5.34 -12.61 15.56
CA ARG A 208 -5.54 -14.03 15.32
C ARG A 208 -4.61 -14.48 14.19
N VAL A 209 -3.91 -15.59 14.42
CA VAL A 209 -3.10 -16.29 13.42
C VAL A 209 -3.64 -17.71 13.22
N GLY A 210 -3.93 -18.07 11.97
CA GLY A 210 -4.56 -19.33 11.57
C GLY A 210 -6.09 -19.29 11.65
N ALA A 211 -6.70 -20.44 11.37
CA ALA A 211 -8.15 -20.64 11.39
C ALA A 211 -8.62 -21.33 12.68
N ALA A 212 -9.82 -20.99 13.14
CA ALA A 212 -10.45 -21.71 14.24
C ALA A 212 -10.68 -23.20 13.85
N PRO A 213 -10.59 -24.14 14.82
CA PRO A 213 -10.34 -23.93 16.25
C PRO A 213 -8.85 -23.87 16.64
N ALA A 214 -7.93 -24.14 15.70
CA ALA A 214 -6.49 -24.22 15.96
C ALA A 214 -5.76 -22.86 15.97
N ALA A 215 -6.51 -21.77 15.83
CA ALA A 215 -5.97 -20.43 15.78
C ALA A 215 -5.24 -20.05 17.07
N ARG A 216 -4.17 -19.28 16.90
CA ARG A 216 -3.44 -18.63 17.99
C ARG A 216 -3.94 -17.21 18.15
N TYR A 217 -4.21 -16.81 19.38
CA TYR A 217 -4.64 -15.46 19.71
C TYR A 217 -3.56 -14.74 20.49
N VAL A 218 -3.37 -13.47 20.17
CA VAL A 218 -2.42 -12.57 20.81
C VAL A 218 -3.12 -11.26 21.07
N PHE A 219 -3.04 -10.76 22.30
CA PHE A 219 -3.60 -9.46 22.68
C PHE A 219 -2.49 -8.43 22.88
N LEU A 220 -2.73 -7.23 22.36
CA LEU A 220 -1.89 -6.06 22.53
C LEU A 220 -2.65 -5.08 23.41
N ALA A 221 -2.31 -5.02 24.70
CA ALA A 221 -3.07 -4.27 25.68
C ALA A 221 -2.89 -2.74 25.60
N LYS A 222 -1.76 -2.29 25.06
CA LYS A 222 -1.43 -0.87 24.89
C LYS A 222 -0.46 -0.70 23.73
N GLU A 223 -0.37 0.52 23.22
CA GLU A 223 0.65 0.95 22.27
C GLU A 223 2.05 0.54 22.79
N GLY A 224 2.85 -0.08 21.92
CA GLY A 224 4.17 -0.61 22.28
C GLY A 224 4.21 -1.76 23.26
N GLY A 225 3.06 -2.31 23.66
CA GLY A 225 2.99 -3.49 24.51
C GLY A 225 3.50 -4.75 23.81
N ALA A 226 4.16 -5.62 24.57
CA ALA A 226 4.53 -6.93 24.07
C ALA A 226 3.27 -7.77 23.76
N PRO A 227 3.24 -8.48 22.62
CA PRO A 227 2.27 -9.53 22.32
C PRO A 227 2.02 -10.49 23.50
N GLN A 228 0.79 -10.55 24.01
CA GLN A 228 0.41 -11.50 25.07
C GLN A 228 -0.42 -12.65 24.49
N PRO A 229 0.04 -13.91 24.54
CA PRO A 229 -0.76 -15.04 24.10
C PRO A 229 -2.05 -15.17 24.91
N VAL A 230 -3.18 -15.39 24.22
CA VAL A 230 -4.49 -15.61 24.85
C VAL A 230 -4.98 -17.00 24.44
N LYS A 231 -5.42 -17.80 25.43
CA LYS A 231 -6.07 -19.09 25.12
C LYS A 231 -7.48 -18.81 24.65
N ARG A 232 -7.98 -19.59 23.68
CA ARG A 232 -9.34 -19.43 23.14
C ARG A 232 -10.40 -19.33 24.24
N ARG A 233 -10.39 -20.26 25.20
CA ARG A 233 -11.36 -20.28 26.32
C ARG A 233 -11.36 -19.00 27.17
N ASP A 234 -10.22 -18.29 27.23
CA ASP A 234 -10.02 -17.10 28.07
C ASP A 234 -10.33 -15.79 27.30
N LEU A 235 -10.72 -15.88 26.01
CA LEU A 235 -10.97 -14.70 25.17
C LEU A 235 -11.99 -13.75 25.81
N TRP A 236 -13.15 -14.22 26.28
CA TRP A 236 -14.13 -13.30 26.86
C TRP A 236 -13.61 -12.52 28.06
N SER A 237 -12.78 -13.14 28.90
CA SER A 237 -12.20 -12.46 30.05
C SER A 237 -11.29 -11.32 29.62
N VAL A 238 -10.44 -11.55 28.60
CA VAL A 238 -9.54 -10.53 28.06
C VAL A 238 -10.31 -9.41 27.35
N LEU A 239 -11.36 -9.74 26.59
CA LEU A 239 -12.06 -8.76 25.76
C LEU A 239 -13.07 -7.90 26.55
N ARG A 240 -13.66 -8.44 27.62
CA ARG A 240 -14.63 -7.74 28.47
C ARG A 240 -13.99 -7.09 29.70
N GLY A 241 -12.75 -7.46 30.04
CA GLY A 241 -12.09 -7.01 31.26
C GLY A 241 -12.73 -7.56 32.54
N ASP A 242 -13.49 -8.66 32.43
CA ASP A 242 -14.14 -9.30 33.57
C ASP A 242 -13.55 -10.70 33.77
N SER A 243 -13.01 -10.96 34.95
CA SER A 243 -12.44 -12.27 35.32
C SER A 243 -13.51 -13.32 35.61
N ASN A 244 -14.78 -12.94 35.71
CA ASN A 244 -15.91 -13.83 35.98
C ASN A 244 -16.74 -14.19 34.74
N GLY A 245 -16.28 -13.86 33.54
CA GLY A 245 -17.01 -14.13 32.30
C GLY A 245 -17.06 -15.61 31.91
N ASP A 246 -18.16 -16.02 31.29
CA ASP A 246 -18.30 -17.34 30.66
C ASP A 246 -17.15 -17.64 29.70
N ALA A 247 -16.75 -18.92 29.61
CA ALA A 247 -15.74 -19.34 28.65
C ALA A 247 -16.17 -19.03 27.21
N PHE A 248 -15.22 -18.69 26.34
CA PHE A 248 -15.51 -18.55 24.92
C PHE A 248 -15.81 -19.93 24.30
N ASP A 249 -17.09 -20.23 24.12
CA ASP A 249 -17.59 -21.53 23.64
C ASP A 249 -18.12 -21.50 22.18
N SER A 250 -17.88 -20.40 21.46
CA SER A 250 -18.24 -20.37 20.04
C SER A 250 -17.29 -21.27 19.23
N PRO A 251 -17.79 -22.06 18.26
CA PRO A 251 -16.93 -22.79 17.34
C PRO A 251 -16.31 -21.89 16.26
N THR A 252 -16.86 -20.69 16.05
CA THR A 252 -16.37 -19.71 15.06
C THR A 252 -15.76 -18.49 15.76
N ASP A 253 -15.17 -17.58 14.98
CA ASP A 253 -14.62 -16.32 15.46
C ASP A 253 -15.57 -15.13 15.21
N ASP A 254 -16.78 -15.39 14.68
CA ASP A 254 -17.73 -14.35 14.31
C ASP A 254 -18.03 -13.36 15.46
N PRO A 255 -18.19 -13.81 16.74
CA PRO A 255 -18.43 -12.89 17.85
C PRO A 255 -17.26 -11.95 18.16
N LEU A 256 -16.06 -12.24 17.64
CA LEU A 256 -14.87 -11.42 17.82
C LEU A 256 -14.80 -10.27 16.81
N ASN A 257 -15.64 -10.26 15.77
CA ASN A 257 -15.68 -9.21 14.74
C ASN A 257 -14.29 -8.88 14.15
N LEU A 258 -13.53 -9.93 13.81
CA LEU A 258 -12.17 -9.76 13.30
C LEU A 258 -12.18 -9.36 11.83
N LYS A 259 -11.39 -8.34 11.49
CA LYS A 259 -11.09 -7.95 10.12
C LYS A 259 -9.86 -8.73 9.63
N ARG A 260 -9.92 -9.25 8.40
CA ARG A 260 -8.78 -9.92 7.78
C ARG A 260 -7.66 -8.93 7.48
N LEU A 261 -6.42 -9.31 7.78
CA LEU A 261 -5.23 -8.60 7.30
C LEU A 261 -4.68 -9.34 6.07
N PRO A 262 -4.55 -8.66 4.91
CA PRO A 262 -3.94 -9.26 3.74
C PRO A 262 -2.48 -9.68 4.01
N PRO A 263 -2.05 -10.88 3.56
CA PRO A 263 -0.69 -11.35 3.78
C PRO A 263 0.36 -10.44 3.11
N GLU A 264 0.06 -9.86 1.95
CA GLU A 264 0.94 -8.92 1.26
C GLU A 264 1.17 -7.66 2.08
N LEU A 265 0.13 -7.17 2.76
CA LEU A 265 0.27 -6.04 3.68
C LEU A 265 1.13 -6.44 4.90
N ALA A 266 0.87 -7.60 5.51
CA ALA A 266 1.67 -8.09 6.63
C ALA A 266 3.17 -8.23 6.30
N LEU A 267 3.49 -8.67 5.08
CA LEU A 267 4.87 -8.75 4.59
C LEU A 267 5.48 -7.37 4.36
N ALA A 268 4.75 -6.47 3.69
CA ALA A 268 5.23 -5.12 3.40
C ALA A 268 5.48 -4.29 4.67
N LEU A 269 4.64 -4.43 5.70
CA LEU A 269 4.84 -3.75 6.98
C LEU A 269 6.20 -4.08 7.61
N ALA A 270 6.70 -5.31 7.41
CA ALA A 270 7.96 -5.80 7.96
C ALA A 270 9.18 -5.55 7.05
N ASP A 271 8.96 -5.10 5.81
CA ASP A 271 10.01 -4.93 4.81
C ASP A 271 10.56 -3.49 4.81
N GLU A 272 11.41 -3.21 5.80
CA GLU A 272 11.98 -1.87 6.02
C GLU A 272 13.28 -1.64 5.22
N THR A 273 13.68 -2.54 4.32
CA THR A 273 15.00 -2.48 3.67
C THR A 273 15.22 -1.22 2.83
N TRP A 274 14.14 -0.60 2.34
CA TRP A 274 14.22 0.62 1.55
C TRP A 274 14.40 1.88 2.41
N LEU A 275 14.17 1.81 3.72
CA LEU A 275 14.34 2.93 4.65
C LEU A 275 15.80 3.16 5.05
N GLU A 276 16.67 2.17 4.81
CA GLU A 276 18.10 2.20 5.11
C GLU A 276 18.94 2.87 4.00
N GLN A 277 18.30 3.32 2.92
CA GLN A 277 18.91 3.95 1.75
C GLN A 277 19.05 5.47 1.88
#